data_AF-A0A5K0V7N4-F1
#
_entry.id   AF-A0A5K0V7N4-F1
#
_cell.length_a   1.000
_cell.length_b   1.000
_cell.length_c   1.000
_cell.angle_alpha   90.00
_cell.angle_beta   90.00
_cell.angle_gamma   90.00
#
_symmetry.space_group_name_H-M   'P 1'
#
loop_
_entity.id
_entity.type
_entity.pdbx_description
1 polymer ?
#
loop_
_entity_poly.entity_id
_entity_poly.type
_entity_poly.pdbx_seq_one_letter_code
_entity_poly.pdbx_strand_id
1 'polypeptide(L)' 'YVCGCKSGLVLEKPIRMGETANGQNNLDIEAELRLAEKELKELRARGVEKTEETAAMKELGFK' A
#
# COMPACT_ATOMS: atom_id res chain seq x y z
N TYR A 1 43.10 12.35 -21.78
CA TYR A 1 41.94 13.26 -21.76
C TYR A 1 40.70 12.39 -21.96
N VAL A 2 39.91 12.15 -20.91
CA VAL A 2 38.68 11.35 -21.02
C VAL A 2 37.50 12.25 -20.67
N CYS A 3 36.96 12.90 -21.70
CA CYS A 3 35.70 13.63 -21.62
C CYS A 3 34.58 12.65 -22.01
N GLY A 4 34.00 12.02 -20.99
CA GLY A 4 32.87 11.09 -21.11
C GLY A 4 31.76 11.40 -20.10
N CYS A 5 31.56 12.67 -19.75
CA CYS A 5 30.37 13.09 -19.02
C CYS A 5 29.15 13.00 -19.96
N LYS A 6 28.60 11.79 -20.15
CA LYS A 6 27.18 11.68 -20.47
C LYS A 6 26.45 12.15 -19.22
N SER A 7 25.84 13.33 -19.33
CA SER A 7 25.01 14.00 -18.34
C SER A 7 24.37 13.04 -17.34
N GLY A 8 24.91 13.04 -16.11
CA GLY A 8 24.50 12.19 -15.00
C GLY A 8 23.18 12.62 -14.38
N LEU A 9 22.12 12.70 -15.19
CA LEU A 9 20.77 12.90 -14.69
C LEU A 9 19.97 11.61 -14.88
N VAL A 10 20.02 10.74 -13.87
CA VAL A 10 19.08 9.61 -13.76
C VAL A 10 17.78 10.20 -13.23
N LEU A 11 16.84 10.49 -14.12
CA LEU A 11 15.49 10.89 -13.74
C LEU A 11 14.76 9.68 -13.16
N GLU A 12 14.30 9.79 -11.92
CA GLU A 12 13.45 8.78 -11.31
C GLU A 12 12.16 8.64 -12.11
N LYS A 13 11.72 7.40 -12.33
CA LYS A 13 10.40 7.16 -12.92
C LYS A 13 9.34 7.53 -11.89
N PRO A 14 8.39 8.43 -12.20
CA PRO A 14 7.31 8.72 -11.28
C PRO A 14 6.45 7.46 -11.12
N ILE A 15 6.39 6.92 -9.91
CA ILE A 15 5.47 5.85 -9.54
C ILE A 15 4.20 6.53 -9.04
N ARG A 16 3.07 6.33 -9.72
CA ARG A 16 1.77 6.86 -9.28
C ARG A 16 1.21 5.99 -8.15
N MET A 17 0.32 6.59 -7.37
CA MET A 17 -0.47 5.86 -6.37
C MET A 17 -1.20 4.69 -7.06
N GLY A 18 -0.95 3.47 -6.60
CA GLY A 18 -1.51 2.25 -7.17
C GLY A 18 -0.59 1.53 -8.17
N GLU A 19 0.53 2.13 -8.59
CA GLU A 19 1.53 1.44 -9.39
C GLU A 19 2.50 0.66 -8.50
N THR A 20 2.62 -0.65 -8.72
CA THR A 20 3.70 -1.44 -8.12
C THR A 20 4.96 -1.36 -8.99
N ALA A 21 6.13 -1.33 -8.33
CA ALA A 21 7.44 -1.31 -8.99
C ALA A 21 7.68 -2.52 -9.94
N ASN A 22 6.88 -3.58 -9.80
CA ASN A 22 6.94 -4.78 -10.63
C ASN A 22 6.04 -4.72 -11.89
N GLY A 23 5.28 -3.63 -12.12
CA GLY A 23 4.54 -3.37 -13.36
C GLY A 23 3.41 -4.35 -13.71
N GLN A 24 3.18 -5.38 -12.89
CA GLN A 24 2.20 -6.43 -13.19
C GLN A 24 0.88 -6.28 -12.44
N ASN A 25 0.85 -5.56 -11.32
CA ASN A 25 -0.35 -5.43 -10.50
C ASN A 25 -0.66 -3.96 -10.22
N ASN A 26 -1.72 -3.45 -10.85
CA ASN A 26 -2.34 -2.22 -10.38
C ASN A 26 -2.96 -2.54 -9.00
N LEU A 27 -2.41 -1.97 -7.95
CA LEU A 27 -3.00 -2.05 -6.62
C LEU A 27 -4.25 -1.16 -6.65
N ASP A 28 -5.43 -1.77 -6.63
CA ASP A 28 -6.69 -1.04 -6.56
C ASP A 28 -6.90 -0.55 -5.12
N ILE A 29 -6.38 0.64 -4.84
CA ILE A 29 -6.43 1.28 -3.52
C ILE A 29 -7.87 1.41 -3.03
N GLU A 30 -8.83 1.65 -3.92
CA GLU A 30 -10.22 1.83 -3.54
C GLU A 30 -10.86 0.50 -3.13
N ALA A 31 -10.54 -0.59 -3.82
CA ALA A 31 -10.98 -1.93 -3.44
C ALA A 31 -10.39 -2.36 -2.08
N GLU A 32 -9.09 -2.15 -1.86
CA GLU A 32 -8.42 -2.47 -0.60
C GLU A 32 -8.99 -1.66 0.57
N LEU A 33 -9.26 -0.36 0.36
CA LEU A 33 -9.87 0.49 1.38
C LEU A 33 -11.28 0.02 1.75
N ARG A 34 -12.10 -0.34 0.76
CA ARG A 34 -13.46 -0.88 1.00
C ARG A 34 -13.42 -2.19 1.79
N LEU A 35 -12.45 -3.06 1.50
CA LEU A 35 -12.28 -4.31 2.22
C LEU A 35 -11.95 -4.05 3.70
N ALA A 36 -11.01 -3.14 3.96
CA ALA A 36 -10.62 -2.74 5.31
C ALA A 36 -11.80 -2.15 6.10
N GLU A 37 -12.57 -1.25 5.49
CA GLU A 37 -13.75 -0.65 6.15
C GLU A 37 -14.84 -1.68 6.48
N LYS A 38 -15.01 -2.68 5.62
CA LYS A 38 -15.99 -3.75 5.83
C LYS A 38 -15.59 -4.62 7.03
N GLU A 39 -14.35 -5.10 7.06
CA GLU A 39 -13.79 -5.87 8.18
C GLU A 39 -13.87 -5.08 9.49
N LEU A 40 -13.51 -3.79 9.46
CA LEU A 40 -13.58 -2.90 10.62
C LEU A 40 -15.02 -2.73 11.13
N LYS A 41 -16.01 -2.64 10.22
CA LYS A 41 -17.43 -2.64 10.60
C LYS A 41 -17.86 -3.97 11.20
N GLU A 42 -17.41 -5.11 10.67
CA GLU A 42 -17.73 -6.43 11.20
C GLU A 42 -17.13 -6.66 12.59
N LEU A 43 -15.88 -6.23 12.82
CA LEU A 43 -15.23 -6.26 14.14
C LEU A 43 -15.96 -5.37 15.16
N ARG A 44 -16.35 -4.15 14.76
CA ARG A 44 -17.16 -3.27 15.61
C ARG A 44 -18.54 -3.85 15.90
N ALA A 45 -19.18 -4.49 14.93
CA ALA A 45 -20.48 -5.15 15.12
C ALA A 45 -20.39 -6.33 16.10
N ARG A 46 -19.25 -7.05 16.14
CA ARG A 46 -18.98 -8.07 17.14
C ARG A 46 -18.67 -7.51 18.54
N GLY A 47 -18.46 -6.19 18.68
CA GLY A 47 -18.11 -5.57 19.96
C GLY A 47 -16.74 -5.99 20.48
N VAL A 48 -15.82 -6.27 19.56
CA VAL A 48 -14.46 -6.76 19.83
C VAL A 48 -13.65 -5.71 20.60
N GLU A 49 -12.84 -6.14 21.56
CA GLU A 49 -12.00 -5.23 22.32
C GLU A 49 -10.95 -4.58 21.40
N LYS A 50 -10.53 -3.34 21.68
CA LYS A 50 -9.58 -2.60 20.82
C LYS A 50 -8.28 -3.36 20.54
N THR A 51 -7.85 -4.18 21.50
CA THR A 51 -6.68 -5.06 21.41
C THR A 51 -6.83 -6.11 20.32
N GLU A 52 -7.99 -6.75 20.25
CA GLU A 52 -8.34 -7.75 19.23
C GLU A 52 -8.64 -7.07 17.87
N GLU A 53 -9.26 -5.89 17.84
CA GLU A 53 -9.41 -5.10 16.59
C GLU A 53 -8.04 -4.78 15.97
N THR A 54 -7.08 -4.36 16.80
CA THR A 54 -5.71 -4.05 16.35
C THR A 54 -4.97 -5.32 15.90
N ALA A 55 -5.19 -6.45 16.57
CA ALA A 55 -4.60 -7.73 16.18
C ALA A 55 -5.13 -8.20 14.82
N ALA A 56 -6.45 -8.14 14.59
CA ALA A 56 -7.07 -8.49 13.33
C ALA A 56 -6.62 -7.58 12.18
N MET A 57 -6.55 -6.26 12.41
CA MET A 57 -6.02 -5.30 11.44
C MET A 57 -4.56 -5.60 11.08
N LYS A 58 -3.76 -6.02 12.06
CA LYS A 58 -2.36 -6.41 11.85
C LYS A 58 -2.22 -7.70 11.05
N GLU A 59 -3.11 -8.68 11.23
CA GLU A 59 -3.16 -9.89 10.38
C GLU A 59 -3.54 -9.57 8.94
N LEU A 60 -4.40 -8.57 8.73
CA LEU A 60 -4.74 -8.05 7.40
C LEU A 60 -3.62 -7.22 6.74
N GLY A 61 -2.50 -6.99 7.45
CA GLY A 61 -1.35 -6.25 6.93
C GLY A 61 -1.42 -4.74 7.12
N PHE A 62 -2.43 -4.23 7.84
CA PHE A 62 -2.48 -2.84 8.28
C PHE A 62 -1.59 -2.69 9.53
N LYS A 63 -0.56 -1.84 9.44
CA LYS A 63 0.48 -1.70 10.46
C LYS A 63 0.30 -0.46 11.32
#